data_AF-A0A2T4U4G4-F1
#
_entry.id   AF-A0A2T4U4G4-F1
#
_cell.length_a   1.000
_cell.length_b   1.000
_cell.length_c   1.000
_cell.angle_alpha   90.00
_cell.angle_beta   90.00
_cell.angle_gamma   90.00
#
_symmetry.space_group_name_H-M   'P 1'
#
loop_
_entity.id
_entity.type
_entity.pdbx_description
1 polymer ?
#
loop_
_entity_poly.entity_id
_entity_poly.type
_entity_poly.pdbx_seq_one_letter_code
_entity_poly.pdbx_strand_id
1 'polypeptide(L)'
;MDMSKIFTAQRKVSREEFMEMSQAGIRELFDLEHYKVLDGSTGEEVSHFVYNTETHDCYLIDLRASYELLAAFYCGGDKATVKASIEKIASSVE
;
A
#
# COMPACT_ATOMS: atom_id res chain seq x y z
N MET A 1 -3.96 -22.07 -3.94
CA MET A 1 -4.30 -20.65 -4.15
C MET A 1 -3.07 -19.96 -4.70
N ASP A 2 -3.22 -19.14 -5.74
CA ASP A 2 -2.09 -18.52 -6.41
C ASP A 2 -1.60 -17.29 -5.61
N MET A 3 -0.43 -17.41 -4.98
CA MET A 3 0.22 -16.31 -4.25
C MET A 3 0.58 -15.14 -5.17
N SER A 4 0.54 -15.34 -6.50
CA SER A 4 0.78 -14.27 -7.47
C SER A 4 -0.24 -13.13 -7.39
N LYS A 5 -1.43 -13.35 -6.85
CA LYS A 5 -2.54 -12.38 -6.82
C LYS A 5 -2.63 -11.52 -5.55
N ILE A 6 -1.77 -11.74 -4.56
CA ILE A 6 -1.87 -11.01 -3.27
C ILE A 6 -1.31 -9.59 -3.41
N PHE A 7 -0.18 -9.44 -4.10
CA PHE A 7 0.51 -8.16 -4.24
C PHE A 7 0.15 -7.50 -5.56
N THR A 8 -1.09 -7.03 -5.66
CA THR A 8 -1.61 -6.26 -6.80
C THR A 8 -2.39 -5.06 -6.32
N ALA A 9 -2.26 -3.93 -7.01
CA ALA A 9 -3.11 -2.77 -6.81
C ALA A 9 -4.51 -3.05 -7.37
N GLN A 10 -5.54 -2.57 -6.67
CA GLN A 10 -6.89 -2.49 -7.23
C GLN A 10 -6.94 -1.44 -8.34
N ARG A 11 -6.26 -0.31 -8.14
CA ARG A 11 -6.07 0.79 -9.09
C ARG A 11 -5.05 1.79 -8.56
N LYS A 12 -4.48 2.59 -9.45
CA LYS A 12 -3.82 3.85 -9.10
C LYS A 12 -4.89 4.91 -8.78
N VAL A 13 -4.68 5.71 -7.74
CA VAL A 13 -5.62 6.76 -7.32
C VAL A 13 -4.97 8.14 -7.46
N SER A 14 -5.78 9.15 -7.77
CA SER A 14 -5.30 10.53 -7.78
C SER A 14 -5.01 11.03 -6.37
N ARG A 15 -4.29 12.16 -6.28
CA ARG A 15 -4.05 12.82 -4.99
C ARG A 15 -5.36 13.25 -4.33
N GLU A 16 -6.28 13.79 -5.09
CA GLU A 16 -7.60 14.22 -4.61
C GLU A 16 -8.37 13.02 -4.04
N GLU A 17 -8.42 11.91 -4.77
CA GLU A 17 -9.06 10.68 -4.30
C GLU A 17 -8.42 10.15 -3.01
N PHE A 18 -7.08 10.11 -2.94
CA PHE A 18 -6.38 9.70 -1.72
C PHE A 18 -6.74 10.56 -0.51
N MET A 19 -6.82 11.89 -0.70
CA MET A 19 -7.19 12.82 0.37
C MET A 19 -8.65 12.66 0.79
N GLU A 20 -9.57 12.45 -0.16
CA GLU A 20 -10.98 12.18 0.13
C GLU A 20 -11.13 10.88 0.95
N MET A 21 -10.43 9.82 0.56
CA MET A 21 -10.44 8.52 1.25
C MET A 21 -9.71 8.54 2.60
N SER A 22 -9.01 9.62 2.91
CA SER A 22 -8.22 9.79 4.15
C SER A 22 -8.66 11.01 4.97
N GLN A 23 -9.86 11.52 4.72
CA GLN A 23 -10.34 12.79 5.29
C GLN A 23 -10.33 12.82 6.83
N ALA A 24 -10.62 11.68 7.48
CA ALA A 24 -10.62 11.58 8.94
C ALA A 24 -9.20 11.32 9.52
N GLY A 25 -8.24 10.98 8.67
CA GLY A 25 -6.84 10.81 9.05
C GLY A 25 -6.11 9.76 8.23
N ILE A 26 -4.79 9.88 8.23
CA ILE A 26 -3.84 8.93 7.66
C ILE A 26 -3.03 8.31 8.79
N ARG A 27 -2.86 6.99 8.75
CA ARG A 27 -1.95 6.24 9.61
C ARG A 27 -0.87 5.59 8.74
N GLU A 28 0.38 5.92 9.03
CA GLU A 28 1.51 5.20 8.45
C GLU A 28 1.67 3.85 9.16
N LEU A 29 1.69 2.77 8.37
CA LEU A 29 1.92 1.43 8.88
C LEU A 29 3.41 1.12 8.95
N PHE A 30 4.15 1.41 7.87
CA PHE A 30 5.61 1.41 7.83
C PHE A 30 6.13 2.17 6.60
N ASP A 31 7.41 2.52 6.64
CA ASP A 31 8.17 3.06 5.52
C ASP A 31 9.29 2.09 5.08
N LEU A 32 9.55 2.05 3.78
CA LEU A 32 10.65 1.31 3.19
C LEU A 32 11.19 2.08 1.98
N GLU A 33 12.33 2.76 2.17
CA GLU A 33 12.95 3.62 1.17
C GLU A 33 11.98 4.68 0.65
N HIS A 34 11.66 4.67 -0.65
CA HIS A 34 10.75 5.60 -1.28
C HIS A 34 9.27 5.20 -1.13
N TYR A 35 8.96 4.09 -0.46
CA TYR A 35 7.60 3.62 -0.30
C TYR A 35 7.09 3.77 1.12
N LYS A 36 5.80 4.08 1.23
CA LYS A 36 5.04 4.06 2.48
C LYS A 36 3.82 3.17 2.31
N VAL A 37 3.54 2.34 3.31
CA VAL A 37 2.25 1.64 3.40
C VAL A 37 1.40 2.39 4.41
N LEU A 38 0.21 2.80 3.98
CA LEU A 38 -0.64 3.74 4.69
C LEU A 38 -2.06 3.19 4.80
N ASP A 39 -2.72 3.48 5.93
CA ASP A 39 -4.17 3.42 6.06
C ASP A 39 -4.73 4.85 5.99
N GLY A 40 -5.72 5.06 5.14
CA GLY A 40 -6.55 6.27 5.12
C GLY A 40 -7.93 5.95 5.69
N SER A 41 -8.51 6.87 6.46
CA SER A 41 -9.85 6.68 7.01
C SER A 41 -10.80 7.83 6.68
N THR A 42 -12.08 7.51 6.50
CA THR A 42 -13.18 8.48 6.42
C THR A 42 -14.05 8.47 7.69
N GLY A 43 -13.60 7.76 8.73
CA GLY A 43 -14.30 7.55 10.00
C GLY A 43 -15.01 6.20 10.05
N GLU A 44 -15.85 5.90 9.06
CA GLU A 44 -16.58 4.63 8.97
C GLU A 44 -15.83 3.56 8.16
N GLU A 45 -15.02 4.00 7.18
CA GLU A 45 -14.25 3.12 6.31
C GLU A 45 -12.75 3.38 6.44
N VAL A 46 -11.98 2.31 6.25
CA VAL A 46 -10.51 2.34 6.16
C VAL A 46 -10.11 1.80 4.81
N SER A 47 -9.29 2.58 4.10
CA SER A 47 -8.68 2.24 2.82
C SER A 47 -7.19 2.05 3.00
N HIS A 48 -6.59 1.17 2.19
CA HIS A 48 -5.19 0.78 2.32
C HIS A 48 -4.41 1.16 1.07
N PHE A 49 -3.22 1.73 1.27
CA PHE A 49 -2.45 2.31 0.19
C PHE A 49 -0.98 1.92 0.23
N VAL A 50 -0.39 1.79 -0.95
CA VAL A 50 1.04 1.94 -1.17
C VAL A 50 1.26 3.32 -1.78
N TYR A 51 2.13 4.11 -1.18
CA TYR A 51 2.48 5.45 -1.65
C TYR A 51 3.97 5.53 -2.00
N ASN A 52 4.27 5.85 -3.25
CA ASN A 52 5.61 6.14 -3.71
C ASN A 52 5.92 7.63 -3.51
N THR A 53 6.81 7.93 -2.59
CA THR A 53 7.27 9.28 -2.23
C THR A 53 8.15 9.93 -3.30
N GLU A 54 8.74 9.16 -4.22
CA GLU A 54 9.57 9.68 -5.31
C GLU A 54 8.70 10.23 -6.45
N THR A 55 7.67 9.49 -6.84
CA THR A 55 6.77 9.87 -7.94
C THR A 55 5.47 10.52 -7.47
N HIS A 56 5.19 10.50 -6.16
CA HIS A 56 3.90 10.85 -5.56
C HIS A 56 2.73 9.97 -6.01
N ASP A 57 3.02 8.79 -6.55
CA ASP A 57 2.00 7.84 -6.96
C ASP A 57 1.38 7.10 -5.77
N CYS A 58 0.06 6.93 -5.82
CA CYS A 58 -0.70 6.24 -4.78
C CYS A 58 -1.48 5.08 -5.39
N TYR A 59 -1.35 3.90 -4.78
CA TYR A 59 -1.96 2.67 -5.25
C TYR A 59 -2.89 2.14 -4.17
N LEU A 60 -4.18 2.03 -4.48
CA LEU A 60 -5.17 1.42 -3.61
C LEU A 60 -4.98 -0.10 -3.62
N ILE A 61 -4.85 -0.69 -2.45
CA ILE A 61 -4.68 -2.13 -2.25
C ILE A 61 -5.76 -2.67 -1.33
N ASP A 62 -5.98 -3.99 -1.36
CA ASP A 62 -6.90 -4.62 -0.42
C ASP A 62 -6.27 -4.79 0.98
N LEU A 63 -7.14 -5.03 1.98
CA LEU A 63 -6.74 -5.27 3.37
C LEU A 63 -5.71 -6.39 3.50
N ARG A 64 -5.85 -7.46 2.70
CA ARG A 64 -4.98 -8.61 2.78
C ARG A 64 -3.56 -8.25 2.34
N ALA A 65 -3.41 -7.58 1.20
CA ALA A 65 -2.13 -7.11 0.70
C ALA A 65 -1.43 -6.21 1.74
N SER A 66 -2.18 -5.30 2.36
CA SER A 66 -1.65 -4.39 3.39
C SER A 66 -1.12 -5.15 4.61
N TYR A 67 -1.88 -6.12 5.13
CA TYR A 67 -1.49 -6.88 6.31
C TYR A 67 -0.38 -7.90 6.03
N GLU A 68 -0.33 -8.50 4.84
CA GLU A 68 0.77 -9.37 4.43
C GLU A 68 2.09 -8.58 4.29
N LEU A 69 2.04 -7.36 3.73
CA LEU A 69 3.19 -6.46 3.70
C LEU A 69 3.64 -6.07 5.11
N LEU A 70 2.69 -5.72 5.99
CA LEU A 70 2.96 -5.35 7.37
C LEU A 70 3.61 -6.50 8.15
N ALA A 71 3.04 -7.70 8.04
CA ALA A 71 3.56 -8.90 8.69
C ALA A 71 4.94 -9.26 8.15
N ALA A 72 5.15 -9.20 6.83
CA ALA A 72 6.45 -9.43 6.23
C ALA A 72 7.49 -8.41 6.72
N PHE A 73 7.13 -7.13 6.82
CA PHE A 73 8.04 -6.08 7.29
C PHE A 73 8.49 -6.28 8.75
N TYR A 74 7.57 -6.63 9.66
CA TYR A 74 7.89 -6.72 11.09
C TYR A 74 8.27 -8.10 11.61
N CYS A 75 7.84 -9.20 10.95
CA CYS A 75 7.93 -10.54 11.52
C CYS A 75 8.83 -11.52 10.77
N GLY A 76 9.55 -11.11 9.72
CA GLY A 76 10.63 -11.94 9.16
C GLY A 76 10.80 -11.95 7.64
N GLY A 77 10.18 -11.03 6.90
CA GLY A 77 10.54 -10.77 5.52
C GLY A 77 11.88 -10.05 5.45
N ASP A 78 12.78 -10.52 4.58
CA ASP A 78 13.92 -9.69 4.19
C ASP A 78 13.41 -8.42 3.48
N LYS A 79 14.03 -7.27 3.78
CA LYS A 79 13.59 -5.97 3.24
C LYS A 79 13.55 -5.94 1.72
N ALA A 80 14.43 -6.68 1.04
CA ALA A 80 14.40 -6.76 -0.42
C ALA A 80 13.15 -7.50 -0.93
N THR A 81 12.68 -8.52 -0.21
CA THR A 81 11.46 -9.25 -0.56
C THR A 81 10.21 -8.40 -0.36
N VAL A 82 10.16 -7.61 0.74
CA VAL A 82 9.06 -6.66 0.98
C VAL A 82 9.05 -5.59 -0.11
N LYS A 83 10.22 -5.04 -0.45
CA LYS A 83 10.37 -4.07 -1.53
C LYS A 83 9.91 -4.64 -2.88
N ALA A 84 10.33 -5.84 -3.25
CA ALA A 84 9.89 -6.48 -4.49
C ALA A 84 8.37 -6.70 -4.53
N SER A 85 7.74 -6.97 -3.38
CA SER A 85 6.28 -7.10 -3.26
C SER A 85 5.57 -5.76 -3.45
N ILE A 86 6.14 -4.67 -2.94
CA ILE A 86 5.65 -3.30 -3.15
C ILE A 86 5.79 -2.86 -4.62
N GLU A 87 6.94 -3.11 -5.24
CA GLU A 87 7.19 -2.79 -6.66
C GLU A 87 6.25 -3.59 -7.59
N LYS A 88 5.92 -4.83 -7.20
CA LYS A 88 4.92 -5.64 -7.90
C LYS A 88 3.51 -5.02 -7.83
N ILE A 89 3.14 -4.42 -6.70
CA ILE A 89 1.88 -3.67 -6.58
C ILE A 89 1.89 -2.49 -7.53
N ALA A 90 2.95 -1.67 -7.51
CA ALA A 90 3.06 -0.48 -8.34
C ALA A 90 2.95 -0.80 -9.84
N SER A 91 3.66 -1.84 -10.29
CA SER A 91 3.66 -2.28 -11.70
C SER A 91 2.41 -3.05 -12.15
N SER A 92 1.52 -3.44 -11.25
CA SER A 92 0.33 -4.25 -11.60
C SER A 92 -0.78 -3.49 -12.33
N VAL A 93 -0.69 -2.17 -12.39
CA VAL A 93 -1.68 -1.26 -13.00
C VAL A 93 -1.04 -0.28 -13.99
N GLU A 94 0.19 -0.55 -14.41
CA GLU A 94 0.92 0.17 -15.46
C GLU A 94 0.79 -0.49 -16.84
#